data_AF-A0A2Z6MDH8-F1
#
_entry.id   AF-A0A2Z6MDH8-F1
#
_cell.length_a   1.000
_cell.length_b   1.000
_cell.length_c   1.000
_cell.angle_alpha   90.00
_cell.angle_beta   90.00
_cell.angle_gamma   90.00
#
_symmetry.space_group_name_H-M   'P 1'
#
loop_
_entity.id
_entity.type
_entity.pdbx_description
1 polymer ?
#
loop_
_entity_poly.entity_id
_entity_poly.type
_entity_poly.pdbx_seq_one_letter_code
_entity_poly.pdbx_strand_id
1 'polypeptide(L)'
;MGALDVNRVVHRHQGWRLITCMWLHGGVFHLLANMLGILFIGIRLEQEFGFVLIGLLFVISGFGGSLLSALFLQSNISVGASGALFGLLGGMLSELITNWSMYDNKIAALLTLVIIIGVNLAIGILPHVDNFAHIGGFLTGFLLGFVFLIRPQFGWINQRYARVEYSPTRAKPKFKKYQCILWVLSLIILIVGLSVGLVALLRGVDANDHCSWCHYLSCVPTSKWNCHTEAAYCLVRILPPHPNKLIYQNLLI
;
A
#
# COMPACT_ATOMS: atom_id res chain seq x y z
N MET A 1 -14.05 1.56 16.48
CA MET A 1 -12.66 1.58 15.95
C MET A 1 -12.66 1.93 14.47
N GLY A 2 -11.54 2.45 13.94
CA GLY A 2 -11.39 2.94 12.55
C GLY A 2 -10.86 1.94 11.52
N ALA A 3 -11.07 0.64 11.74
CA ALA A 3 -10.67 -0.41 10.80
C ALA A 3 -11.42 -0.30 9.48
N LEU A 4 -10.81 -0.83 8.41
CA LEU A 4 -11.44 -0.91 7.10
C LEU A 4 -12.51 -2.00 7.12
N ASP A 5 -13.74 -1.59 6.90
CA ASP A 5 -14.95 -2.42 6.87
C ASP A 5 -15.81 -1.87 5.74
N VAL A 6 -15.94 -2.63 4.65
CA VAL A 6 -16.53 -2.14 3.40
C VAL A 6 -17.99 -1.80 3.57
N ASN A 7 -18.74 -2.59 4.36
CA ASN A 7 -20.15 -2.33 4.65
C ASN A 7 -20.33 -0.94 5.29
N ARG A 8 -19.45 -0.57 6.24
CA ARG A 8 -19.49 0.75 6.87
C ARG A 8 -19.05 1.88 5.93
N VAL A 9 -18.09 1.63 5.06
CA VAL A 9 -17.63 2.62 4.06
C VAL A 9 -18.75 2.93 3.08
N VAL A 10 -19.37 1.91 2.49
CA VAL A 10 -20.36 2.04 1.42
C VAL A 10 -21.73 2.42 1.96
N HIS A 11 -22.28 1.65 2.91
CA HIS A 11 -23.67 1.83 3.36
C HIS A 11 -23.84 2.82 4.51
N ARG A 12 -22.78 3.11 5.27
CA ARG A 12 -22.81 4.08 6.37
C ARG A 12 -21.98 5.33 6.09
N HIS A 13 -21.52 5.50 4.85
CA HIS A 13 -20.73 6.65 4.38
C HIS A 13 -19.49 6.96 5.23
N GLN A 14 -18.85 5.93 5.82
CA GLN A 14 -17.68 6.10 6.67
C GLN A 14 -16.37 6.05 5.86
N GLY A 15 -16.27 6.87 4.82
CA GLY A 15 -15.13 6.88 3.89
C GLY A 15 -13.78 7.19 4.55
N TRP A 16 -13.78 7.88 5.69
CA TRP A 16 -12.58 8.12 6.52
C TRP A 16 -11.87 6.83 6.95
N ARG A 17 -12.56 5.68 6.96
CA ARG A 17 -11.98 4.36 7.28
C ARG A 17 -10.92 3.90 6.28
N LEU A 18 -10.99 4.37 5.02
CA LEU A 18 -9.96 4.12 4.01
C LEU A 18 -8.60 4.73 4.38
N ILE A 19 -8.60 5.70 5.29
CA ILE A 19 -7.39 6.36 5.78
C ILE A 19 -7.08 5.86 7.19
N THR A 20 -8.03 5.89 8.12
CA THR A 20 -7.74 5.59 9.52
C THR A 20 -7.28 4.15 9.79
N CYS A 21 -7.61 3.20 8.91
CA CYS A 21 -7.19 1.81 9.07
C CYS A 21 -5.65 1.65 9.06
N MET A 22 -4.92 2.60 8.46
CA MET A 22 -3.45 2.60 8.38
C MET A 22 -2.78 2.71 9.76
N TRP A 23 -3.46 3.30 10.74
CA TRP A 23 -2.91 3.48 12.09
C TRP A 23 -3.27 2.33 13.04
N LEU A 24 -4.15 1.42 12.63
CA LEU A 24 -4.56 0.29 13.45
C LEU A 24 -3.74 -0.95 13.10
N HIS A 25 -3.51 -1.82 14.07
CA HIS A 25 -2.73 -3.04 13.87
C HIS A 25 -3.40 -4.22 14.57
N GLY A 26 -3.42 -5.37 13.91
CA GLY A 26 -4.08 -6.59 14.41
C GLY A 26 -3.31 -7.34 15.52
N GLY A 27 -2.11 -6.86 15.91
CA GLY A 27 -1.31 -7.48 16.97
C GLY A 27 0.06 -6.83 17.15
N VAL A 28 0.74 -7.16 18.25
CA VAL A 28 2.03 -6.56 18.62
C VAL A 28 3.13 -6.88 17.59
N PHE A 29 3.22 -8.13 17.14
CA PHE A 29 4.21 -8.53 16.14
C PHE A 29 3.97 -7.81 14.80
N HIS A 30 2.71 -7.68 14.40
CA HIS A 30 2.33 -6.94 13.19
C HIS A 30 2.69 -5.44 13.31
N LEU A 31 2.45 -4.83 14.48
CA LEU A 31 2.87 -3.45 14.75
C LEU A 31 4.39 -3.29 14.66
N LEU A 32 5.16 -4.12 15.36
CA LEU A 32 6.62 -4.05 15.39
C LEU A 32 7.23 -4.21 13.99
N ALA A 33 6.76 -5.18 13.21
CA ALA A 33 7.23 -5.38 11.84
C ALA A 33 6.99 -4.16 10.94
N ASN A 34 5.79 -3.56 11.01
CA ASN A 34 5.50 -2.34 10.26
C ASN A 34 6.36 -1.17 10.71
N MET A 35 6.50 -0.94 12.02
CA MET A 35 7.28 0.19 12.54
C MET A 35 8.74 0.07 12.16
N LEU A 36 9.33 -1.12 12.22
CA LEU A 36 10.71 -1.36 11.76
C LEU A 36 10.84 -1.12 10.25
N GLY A 37 9.92 -1.65 9.44
CA GLY A 37 9.94 -1.45 7.98
C GLY A 37 9.83 0.03 7.60
N ILE A 38 8.89 0.75 8.21
CA ILE A 38 8.70 2.19 7.99
C ILE A 38 9.92 2.97 8.47
N LEU A 39 10.54 2.62 9.60
CA LEU A 39 11.72 3.31 10.09
C LEU A 39 12.90 3.17 9.12
N PHE A 40 13.22 1.95 8.70
CA PHE A 40 14.37 1.71 7.82
C PHE A 40 14.19 2.33 6.43
N ILE A 41 13.02 2.12 5.81
CA ILE A 41 12.75 2.61 4.46
C ILE A 41 12.41 4.10 4.47
N GLY A 42 11.60 4.52 5.44
CA GLY A 42 11.16 5.91 5.60
C GLY A 42 12.32 6.86 5.87
N ILE A 43 13.22 6.54 6.83
CA ILE A 43 14.39 7.39 7.09
C ILE A 43 15.24 7.54 5.83
N ARG A 44 15.48 6.44 5.11
CA ARG A 44 16.29 6.46 3.89
C ARG A 44 15.71 7.39 2.84
N LEU A 45 14.40 7.33 2.60
CA LEU A 45 13.70 8.16 1.63
C LEU A 45 13.56 9.61 2.09
N GLU A 46 13.29 9.82 3.38
CA GLU A 46 13.08 11.14 3.98
C GLU A 46 14.37 11.97 3.94
N GLN A 47 15.52 11.36 4.23
CA GLN A 47 16.82 12.02 4.12
C GLN A 47 17.13 12.50 2.70
N GLU A 48 16.53 11.88 1.69
CA GLU A 48 16.79 12.20 0.28
C GLU A 48 15.80 13.20 -0.31
N PHE A 49 14.52 13.04 -0.01
CA PHE A 49 13.43 13.76 -0.67
C PHE A 49 12.65 14.67 0.29
N GLY A 50 12.91 14.58 1.59
CA GLY A 50 12.28 15.38 2.62
C GLY A 50 10.96 14.78 3.13
N PHE A 51 10.64 15.13 4.39
CA PHE A 51 9.49 14.62 5.13
C PHE A 51 8.16 14.76 4.40
N VAL A 52 7.90 15.92 3.78
CA VAL A 52 6.60 16.22 3.17
C VAL A 52 6.30 15.28 2.00
N LEU A 53 7.27 15.07 1.10
CA LEU A 53 7.06 14.19 -0.06
C LEU A 53 6.88 12.74 0.35
N ILE A 54 7.66 12.27 1.33
CA ILE A 54 7.58 10.88 1.81
C ILE A 54 6.32 10.66 2.63
N GLY A 55 5.90 11.63 3.43
CA GLY A 55 4.62 11.59 4.14
C GLY A 55 3.43 11.54 3.19
N LEU A 56 3.43 12.34 2.11
CA LEU A 56 2.40 12.28 1.07
C LEU A 56 2.42 10.95 0.32
N LEU A 57 3.61 10.46 -0.05
CA LEU A 57 3.77 9.16 -0.71
C LEU A 57 3.19 8.05 0.17
N PHE A 58 3.50 8.05 1.46
CA PHE A 58 3.01 7.08 2.43
C PHE A 58 1.48 7.10 2.53
N VAL A 59 0.88 8.27 2.79
CA VAL A 59 -0.58 8.40 3.01
C VAL A 59 -1.37 8.07 1.75
N ILE A 60 -0.97 8.58 0.58
CA ILE A 60 -1.70 8.34 -0.68
C ILE A 60 -1.55 6.88 -1.11
N SER A 61 -0.36 6.28 -0.94
CA SER A 61 -0.17 4.86 -1.25
C SER A 61 -0.99 3.97 -0.33
N GLY A 62 -1.03 4.27 0.97
CA GLY A 62 -1.86 3.53 1.91
C GLY A 62 -3.35 3.64 1.57
N PHE A 63 -3.83 4.82 1.17
CA PHE A 63 -5.19 4.99 0.63
C PHE A 63 -5.44 4.12 -0.61
N GLY A 64 -4.50 4.10 -1.57
CA GLY A 64 -4.59 3.24 -2.75
C GLY A 64 -4.62 1.74 -2.41
N GLY A 65 -3.86 1.32 -1.40
CA GLY A 65 -3.92 -0.03 -0.83
C GLY A 65 -5.28 -0.34 -0.21
N SER A 66 -5.77 0.51 0.67
CA SER A 66 -7.10 0.36 1.30
C SER A 66 -8.23 0.35 0.27
N LEU A 67 -8.11 1.15 -0.80
CA LEU A 67 -9.08 1.16 -1.88
C LEU A 67 -9.09 -0.16 -2.65
N LEU A 68 -7.93 -0.70 -3.02
CA LEU A 68 -7.85 -1.98 -3.73
C LEU A 68 -8.31 -3.14 -2.83
N SER A 69 -7.91 -3.14 -1.56
CA SER A 69 -8.42 -4.10 -0.56
C SER A 69 -9.94 -4.06 -0.47
N ALA A 70 -10.54 -2.87 -0.33
CA ALA A 70 -11.99 -2.73 -0.21
C ALA A 70 -12.76 -3.17 -1.47
N LEU A 71 -12.14 -3.12 -2.64
CA LEU A 71 -12.77 -3.60 -3.89
C LEU A 71 -12.75 -5.13 -4.02
N PHE A 72 -11.74 -5.81 -3.47
CA PHE A 72 -11.56 -7.26 -3.64
C PHE A 72 -11.89 -8.08 -2.38
N LEU A 73 -11.96 -7.46 -1.20
CA LEU A 73 -12.20 -8.12 0.09
C LEU A 73 -13.38 -7.48 0.82
N GLN A 74 -14.60 -7.73 0.35
CA GLN A 74 -15.83 -7.16 0.91
C GLN A 74 -16.14 -7.61 2.34
N SER A 75 -15.81 -8.86 2.69
CA SER A 75 -16.20 -9.49 3.96
C SER A 75 -15.12 -9.44 5.05
N ASN A 76 -13.92 -8.95 4.74
CA ASN A 76 -12.78 -8.95 5.66
C ASN A 76 -12.58 -7.57 6.31
N ILE A 77 -12.12 -7.61 7.56
CA ILE A 77 -11.65 -6.41 8.26
C ILE A 77 -10.16 -6.27 8.01
N SER A 78 -9.75 -5.14 7.44
CA SER A 78 -8.34 -4.84 7.18
C SER A 78 -7.82 -3.70 8.05
N VAL A 79 -6.60 -3.86 8.55
CA VAL A 79 -5.87 -2.90 9.39
C VAL A 79 -4.39 -3.00 9.11
N GLY A 80 -3.67 -1.88 9.19
CA GLY A 80 -2.21 -1.87 9.16
C GLY A 80 -1.64 -0.83 8.21
N ALA A 81 -0.45 -0.36 8.53
CA ALA A 81 0.33 0.54 7.70
C ALA A 81 1.05 -0.17 6.53
N SER A 82 0.90 -1.49 6.40
CA SER A 82 1.70 -2.30 5.48
C SER A 82 1.44 -1.97 4.01
N GLY A 83 0.22 -1.60 3.63
CA GLY A 83 -0.05 -1.08 2.28
C GLY A 83 0.75 0.19 1.97
N ALA A 84 0.83 1.12 2.92
CA ALA A 84 1.65 2.33 2.76
C ALA A 84 3.15 2.03 2.71
N LEU A 85 3.62 1.06 3.52
CA LEU A 85 5.00 0.56 3.47
C LEU A 85 5.35 -0.05 2.11
N PHE A 86 4.47 -0.86 1.53
CA PHE A 86 4.61 -1.34 0.16
C PHE A 86 4.61 -0.21 -0.86
N GLY A 87 3.87 0.87 -0.60
CA GLY A 87 3.97 2.11 -1.36
C GLY A 87 5.36 2.73 -1.37
N LEU A 88 6.03 2.78 -0.21
CA LEU A 88 7.42 3.24 -0.13
C LEU A 88 8.35 2.37 -0.97
N LEU A 89 8.18 1.03 -0.93
CA LEU A 89 8.93 0.09 -1.78
C LEU A 89 8.67 0.31 -3.29
N GLY A 90 7.42 0.57 -3.67
CA GLY A 90 7.05 0.95 -5.03
C GLY A 90 7.73 2.24 -5.47
N GLY A 91 7.74 3.25 -4.60
CA GLY A 91 8.44 4.51 -4.83
C GLY A 91 9.94 4.31 -5.06
N MET A 92 10.59 3.48 -4.24
CA MET A 92 12.00 3.11 -4.42
C MET A 92 12.27 2.45 -5.78
N LEU A 93 11.36 1.59 -6.26
CA LEU A 93 11.52 0.96 -7.57
C LEU A 93 11.45 1.99 -8.70
N SER A 94 10.51 2.93 -8.64
CA SER A 94 10.41 4.00 -9.64
C SER A 94 11.60 4.96 -9.62
N GLU A 95 12.12 5.25 -8.43
CA GLU A 95 13.34 6.03 -8.24
C GLU A 95 14.53 5.32 -8.91
N LEU A 96 14.70 4.03 -8.65
CA LEU A 96 15.75 3.20 -9.25
C LEU A 96 15.64 3.15 -10.79
N ILE A 97 14.43 3.00 -11.34
CA ILE A 97 14.20 3.00 -12.79
C ILE A 97 14.52 4.37 -13.39
N THR A 98 14.06 5.45 -12.76
CA THR A 98 14.24 6.82 -13.27
C THR A 98 15.71 7.23 -13.25
N ASN A 99 16.44 6.77 -12.24
CA ASN A 99 17.83 7.11 -11.97
C ASN A 99 18.80 5.95 -12.27
N TRP A 100 18.40 5.01 -13.12
CA TRP A 100 19.15 3.79 -13.44
C TRP A 100 20.62 4.06 -13.77
N SER A 101 20.95 5.18 -14.42
CA SER A 101 22.33 5.52 -14.78
C SER A 101 23.26 5.81 -13.58
N MET A 102 22.73 6.20 -12.42
CA MET A 102 23.52 6.69 -11.27
C MET A 102 23.94 5.59 -10.28
N TYR A 103 23.32 4.42 -10.34
CA TYR A 103 23.63 3.32 -9.44
C TYR A 103 24.79 2.48 -9.98
N ASP A 104 25.85 2.27 -9.19
CA ASP A 104 26.99 1.45 -9.65
C ASP A 104 26.62 -0.03 -9.78
N ASN A 105 25.77 -0.54 -8.88
CA ASN A 105 25.38 -1.95 -8.80
C ASN A 105 23.86 -2.16 -8.96
N LYS A 106 23.35 -1.70 -10.10
CA LYS A 106 21.91 -1.58 -10.46
C LYS A 106 21.15 -2.88 -10.34
N ILE A 107 21.75 -3.95 -10.87
CA ILE A 107 21.12 -5.27 -10.93
C ILE A 107 20.98 -5.82 -9.51
N ALA A 108 22.01 -5.68 -8.67
CA ALA A 108 21.94 -6.10 -7.28
C ALA A 108 20.85 -5.34 -6.52
N ALA A 109 20.79 -4.01 -6.65
CA ALA A 109 19.76 -3.19 -6.01
C ALA A 109 18.34 -3.58 -6.45
N LEU A 110 18.13 -3.78 -7.77
CA LEU A 110 16.84 -4.22 -8.33
C LEU A 110 16.46 -5.61 -7.81
N LEU A 111 17.40 -6.57 -7.85
CA LEU A 111 17.16 -7.93 -7.39
C LEU A 111 16.81 -7.96 -5.90
N THR A 112 17.56 -7.23 -5.06
CA THR A 112 17.26 -7.12 -3.63
C THR A 112 15.86 -6.57 -3.40
N LEU A 113 15.48 -5.50 -4.11
CA LEU A 113 14.16 -4.90 -3.97
C LEU A 113 13.04 -5.86 -4.41
N VAL A 114 13.20 -6.52 -5.55
CA VAL A 114 12.24 -7.52 -6.06
C VAL A 114 12.11 -8.71 -5.10
N ILE A 115 13.21 -9.21 -4.55
CA ILE A 115 13.20 -10.31 -3.56
C ILE A 115 12.45 -9.87 -2.31
N ILE A 116 12.72 -8.67 -1.78
CA ILE A 116 12.01 -8.14 -0.60
C ILE A 116 10.51 -8.07 -0.87
N ILE A 117 10.09 -7.51 -2.01
CA ILE A 117 8.69 -7.41 -2.40
C ILE A 117 8.06 -8.82 -2.51
N GLY A 118 8.72 -9.73 -3.23
CA GLY A 118 8.23 -11.09 -3.45
C GLY A 118 8.08 -11.89 -2.15
N VAL A 119 9.05 -11.78 -1.23
CA VAL A 119 8.98 -12.43 0.09
C VAL A 119 7.84 -11.87 0.92
N ASN A 120 7.66 -10.54 0.95
CA ASN A 120 6.56 -9.94 1.73
C ASN A 120 5.18 -10.32 1.15
N LEU A 121 5.02 -10.36 -0.18
CA LEU A 121 3.78 -10.83 -0.80
C LEU A 121 3.53 -12.33 -0.55
N ALA A 122 4.59 -13.16 -0.54
CA ALA A 122 4.47 -14.57 -0.21
C ALA A 122 4.04 -14.77 1.25
N ILE A 123 4.59 -13.98 2.18
CA ILE A 123 4.16 -13.95 3.58
C ILE A 123 2.70 -13.51 3.68
N GLY A 124 2.25 -12.59 2.81
CA GLY A 124 0.88 -12.11 2.85
C GLY A 124 -0.19 -13.08 2.34
N ILE A 125 0.20 -14.29 1.90
CA ILE A 125 -0.73 -15.42 1.66
C ILE A 125 -1.19 -16.02 3.00
N LEU A 126 -0.52 -15.71 4.11
CA LEU A 126 -0.93 -16.13 5.44
C LEU A 126 -2.28 -15.51 5.83
N PRO A 127 -3.11 -16.22 6.60
CA PRO A 127 -4.39 -15.70 7.04
C PRO A 127 -4.19 -14.41 7.86
N HIS A 128 -5.14 -13.47 7.72
CA HIS A 128 -5.14 -12.13 8.34
C HIS A 128 -4.17 -11.11 7.73
N VAL A 129 -3.43 -11.46 6.67
CA VAL A 129 -2.65 -10.49 5.89
C VAL A 129 -3.40 -10.11 4.62
N ASP A 130 -3.34 -8.83 4.26
CA ASP A 130 -4.09 -8.26 3.15
C ASP A 130 -3.16 -7.97 1.98
N ASN A 131 -3.02 -8.95 1.08
CA ASN A 131 -2.18 -8.80 -0.10
C ASN A 131 -2.76 -7.82 -1.13
N PHE A 132 -4.09 -7.61 -1.18
CA PHE A 132 -4.66 -6.58 -2.04
C PHE A 132 -4.26 -5.18 -1.56
N ALA A 133 -4.20 -4.95 -0.24
CA ALA A 133 -3.66 -3.71 0.31
C ALA A 133 -2.18 -3.52 -0.05
N HIS A 134 -1.37 -4.58 -0.01
CA HIS A 134 0.05 -4.53 -0.41
C HIS A 134 0.22 -4.20 -1.89
N ILE A 135 -0.52 -4.89 -2.76
CA ILE A 135 -0.47 -4.68 -4.21
C ILE A 135 -0.95 -3.27 -4.57
N GLY A 136 -2.09 -2.84 -4.03
CA GLY A 136 -2.64 -1.51 -4.30
C GLY A 136 -1.74 -0.39 -3.79
N GLY A 137 -1.16 -0.58 -2.61
CA GLY A 137 -0.17 0.33 -2.06
C GLY A 137 1.09 0.42 -2.90
N PHE A 138 1.66 -0.73 -3.29
CA PHE A 138 2.82 -0.79 -4.16
C PHE A 138 2.59 -0.11 -5.51
N LEU A 139 1.49 -0.40 -6.20
CA LEU A 139 1.18 0.21 -7.50
C LEU A 139 1.00 1.73 -7.39
N THR A 140 0.29 2.18 -6.36
CA THR A 140 0.09 3.61 -6.10
C THR A 140 1.42 4.30 -5.80
N GLY A 141 2.24 3.72 -4.93
CA GLY A 141 3.56 4.25 -4.57
C GLY A 141 4.56 4.23 -5.72
N PHE A 142 4.51 3.20 -6.57
CA PHE A 142 5.28 3.12 -7.81
C PHE A 142 4.95 4.29 -8.74
N LEU A 143 3.67 4.53 -9.02
CA LEU A 143 3.28 5.67 -9.84
C LEU A 143 3.62 7.01 -9.19
N LEU A 144 3.42 7.15 -7.87
CA LEU A 144 3.80 8.34 -7.12
C LEU A 144 5.32 8.56 -7.11
N GLY A 145 6.12 7.50 -7.17
CA GLY A 145 7.58 7.60 -7.29
C GLY A 145 8.00 8.36 -8.55
N PHE A 146 7.32 8.15 -9.68
CA PHE A 146 7.54 8.94 -10.89
C PHE A 146 7.01 10.38 -10.78
N VAL A 147 6.16 10.69 -9.80
CA VAL A 147 5.63 12.04 -9.59
C VAL A 147 6.49 12.83 -8.61
N PHE A 148 6.83 12.24 -7.46
CA PHE A 148 7.48 12.89 -6.32
C PHE A 148 9.00 12.67 -6.25
N LEU A 149 9.51 11.54 -6.73
CA LEU A 149 10.92 11.15 -6.55
C LEU A 149 11.80 11.44 -7.78
N ILE A 150 11.42 12.44 -8.58
CA ILE A 150 12.22 12.85 -9.74
C ILE A 150 13.44 13.64 -9.30
N ARG A 151 14.63 13.13 -9.63
CA ARG A 151 15.88 13.88 -9.49
C ARG A 151 16.20 14.68 -10.75
N PRO A 152 16.51 15.98 -10.63
CA PRO A 152 17.08 16.73 -11.73
C PRO A 152 18.49 16.21 -12.03
N GLN A 153 18.76 15.83 -13.28
CA GLN A 153 20.10 15.41 -13.67
C GLN A 153 20.96 16.65 -13.94
N PHE A 154 21.94 16.91 -13.07
CA PHE A 154 22.93 17.95 -13.33
C PHE A 154 23.80 17.49 -14.50
N GLY A 155 23.78 18.24 -15.61
CA GLY A 155 24.76 18.06 -16.67
C GLY A 155 26.14 18.28 -16.07
N TRP A 156 27.01 17.28 -16.15
CA TRP A 156 28.40 17.34 -15.71
C TRP A 156 29.08 18.56 -16.38
N ILE A 157 29.21 19.67 -15.65
CA ILE A 157 30.17 20.70 -15.99
C ILE A 157 31.48 20.23 -15.39
N ASN A 158 32.46 20.00 -16.27
CA ASN A 158 33.79 19.52 -15.92
C ASN A 158 34.52 20.61 -15.10
N GLN A 159 34.28 20.61 -13.79
CA GLN A 159 34.73 21.66 -12.84
C GLN A 159 36.26 21.75 -12.73
N ARG A 160 37.01 20.76 -13.24
CA ARG A 160 38.49 20.74 -13.20
C ARG A 160 39.18 21.75 -14.11
N TYR A 161 38.46 22.44 -15.00
CA TYR A 161 39.01 23.50 -15.86
C TYR A 161 38.39 24.88 -15.63
N ALA A 162 37.50 25.03 -14.65
CA ALA A 162 36.89 26.32 -14.34
C ALA A 162 37.90 27.19 -13.58
N ARG A 163 38.64 28.01 -14.33
CA ARG A 163 39.47 29.10 -13.80
C ARG A 163 38.65 29.90 -12.77
N VAL A 164 39.31 30.26 -11.67
CA VAL A 164 38.82 31.14 -10.60
C VAL A 164 38.51 32.51 -11.22
N GLU A 165 37.31 32.69 -11.78
CA GLU A 165 36.62 33.97 -12.04
C GLU A 165 35.38 33.70 -12.92
N TYR A 166 34.26 33.25 -12.34
CA TYR A 166 32.95 33.35 -13.00
C TYR A 166 31.79 33.13 -12.02
N SER A 167 30.83 34.06 -12.05
CA SER A 167 29.54 33.99 -11.36
C SER A 167 28.88 32.63 -11.61
N PRO A 168 28.38 31.90 -10.59
CA PRO A 168 27.71 30.64 -10.82
C PRO A 168 26.37 30.96 -11.50
N THR A 169 26.34 30.98 -12.83
CA THR A 169 25.09 30.85 -13.57
C THR A 169 24.51 29.50 -13.19
N ARG A 170 23.64 29.55 -12.18
CA ARG A 170 22.81 28.47 -11.62
C ARG A 170 22.47 27.50 -12.73
N ALA A 171 23.21 26.39 -12.81
CA ALA A 171 22.97 25.37 -13.84
C ALA A 171 21.51 24.94 -13.69
N LYS A 172 20.66 25.34 -14.65
CA LYS A 172 19.22 25.08 -14.54
C LYS A 172 19.05 23.56 -14.50
N PRO A 173 18.34 23.01 -13.49
CA PRO A 173 18.03 21.59 -13.47
C PRO A 173 17.31 21.23 -14.77
N LYS A 174 17.90 20.35 -15.59
CA LYS A 174 17.28 19.87 -16.83
C LYS A 174 16.73 18.47 -16.60
N PHE A 175 15.41 18.37 -16.55
CA PHE A 175 14.74 17.07 -16.60
C PHE A 175 14.86 16.49 -18.01
N LYS A 176 15.11 15.17 -18.09
CA LYS A 176 15.13 14.47 -19.39
C LYS A 176 13.70 14.31 -19.90
N LYS A 177 13.52 14.25 -21.23
CA LYS A 177 12.21 14.11 -21.87
C LYS A 177 11.41 12.91 -21.32
N TYR A 178 12.07 11.77 -21.11
CA TYR A 178 11.42 10.57 -20.56
C TYR A 178 10.91 10.78 -19.13
N GLN A 179 11.60 11.56 -18.29
CA GLN A 179 11.16 11.85 -16.92
C GLN A 179 9.85 12.65 -16.95
N CYS A 180 9.75 13.63 -17.86
CA CYS A 180 8.52 14.40 -18.06
C CYS A 180 7.37 13.52 -18.57
N ILE A 181 7.63 12.63 -19.53
CA ILE A 181 6.63 11.71 -20.06
C ILE A 181 6.11 10.77 -18.94
N LEU A 182 7.02 10.15 -18.19
CA LEU A 182 6.65 9.28 -17.06
C LEU A 182 5.87 10.04 -16.01
N TRP A 183 6.29 11.26 -15.66
CA TRP A 183 5.58 12.12 -14.71
C TRP A 183 4.12 12.38 -15.14
N VAL A 184 3.90 12.84 -16.38
CA VAL A 184 2.55 13.13 -16.90
C VAL A 184 1.71 11.86 -16.94
N LEU A 185 2.26 10.77 -17.48
CA LEU A 185 1.54 9.51 -17.62
C LEU A 185 1.15 8.94 -16.24
N SER A 186 2.08 8.90 -15.30
CA SER A 186 1.82 8.41 -13.94
C SER A 186 0.78 9.27 -13.22
N LEU A 187 0.82 10.59 -13.38
CA LEU A 187 -0.18 11.48 -12.80
C LEU A 187 -1.59 11.21 -13.36
N ILE A 188 -1.73 11.04 -14.68
CA ILE A 188 -3.01 10.72 -15.32
C ILE A 188 -3.53 9.36 -14.83
N ILE A 189 -2.68 8.34 -14.83
CA ILE A 189 -3.06 6.98 -14.39
C ILE A 189 -3.49 6.99 -12.93
N LEU A 190 -2.79 7.71 -12.05
CA LEU A 190 -3.15 7.84 -10.63
C LEU A 190 -4.52 8.50 -10.44
N ILE A 191 -4.74 9.64 -11.08
CA ILE A 191 -6.00 10.39 -10.93
C ILE A 191 -7.16 9.55 -11.43
N VAL A 192 -7.04 8.97 -12.64
CA VAL A 192 -8.09 8.14 -13.22
C VAL A 192 -8.30 6.87 -12.39
N GLY A 193 -7.24 6.16 -12.05
CA GLY A 193 -7.32 4.90 -11.31
C GLY A 193 -7.93 5.05 -9.91
N LEU A 194 -7.48 6.03 -9.12
CA LEU A 194 -8.04 6.28 -7.79
C LEU A 194 -9.49 6.78 -7.86
N SER A 195 -9.83 7.62 -8.85
CA SER A 195 -11.20 8.12 -9.02
C SER A 195 -12.15 7.00 -9.44
N VAL A 196 -11.78 6.20 -10.45
CA VAL A 196 -12.58 5.06 -10.92
C VAL A 196 -12.73 4.03 -9.82
N GLY A 197 -11.65 3.68 -9.12
CA GLY A 197 -11.70 2.74 -8.00
C GLY A 197 -12.60 3.23 -6.88
N LEU A 198 -12.50 4.51 -6.49
CA LEU A 198 -13.34 5.08 -5.44
C LEU A 198 -14.82 5.10 -5.83
N VAL A 199 -15.13 5.49 -7.08
CA VAL A 199 -16.50 5.46 -7.59
C VAL A 199 -17.05 4.03 -7.64
N ALA A 200 -16.25 3.06 -8.07
CA ALA A 200 -16.64 1.65 -8.08
C ALA A 200 -16.93 1.14 -6.66
N LEU A 201 -16.06 1.45 -5.71
CA LEU A 201 -16.25 1.08 -4.30
C LEU A 201 -17.53 1.68 -3.74
N LEU A 202 -17.75 2.98 -3.93
CA LEU A 202 -18.94 3.68 -3.42
C LEU A 202 -20.24 3.22 -4.10
N ARG A 203 -20.16 2.62 -5.29
CA ARG A 203 -21.28 1.95 -5.96
C ARG A 203 -21.51 0.51 -5.48
N GLY A 204 -20.67 0.00 -4.56
CA GLY A 204 -20.77 -1.36 -4.03
C GLY A 204 -20.31 -2.43 -5.02
N VAL A 205 -19.41 -2.10 -5.95
CA VAL A 205 -18.83 -3.09 -6.88
C VAL A 205 -17.88 -4.01 -6.11
N ASP A 206 -18.12 -5.31 -6.22
CA ASP A 206 -17.16 -6.34 -5.81
C ASP A 206 -16.32 -6.78 -7.02
N ALA A 207 -15.03 -6.47 -6.99
CA ALA A 207 -14.09 -6.86 -8.04
C ALA A 207 -13.73 -8.35 -7.97
N ASN A 208 -13.91 -9.00 -6.81
CA ASN A 208 -13.65 -10.41 -6.65
C ASN A 208 -14.66 -11.28 -7.43
N ASP A 209 -15.90 -10.81 -7.61
CA ASP A 209 -16.92 -11.50 -8.43
C ASP A 209 -16.49 -11.66 -9.90
N HIS A 210 -15.56 -10.84 -10.36
CA HIS A 210 -15.05 -10.84 -11.73
C HIS A 210 -13.78 -11.69 -11.89
N CYS A 211 -13.31 -12.35 -10.83
CA CYS A 211 -12.03 -13.05 -10.81
C CYS A 211 -12.06 -14.29 -9.91
N SER A 212 -12.16 -15.47 -10.52
CA SER A 212 -12.28 -16.75 -9.80
C SER A 212 -11.03 -17.21 -9.04
N TRP A 213 -9.88 -16.54 -9.19
CA TRP A 213 -8.62 -16.90 -8.52
C TRP A 213 -8.13 -15.83 -7.55
N CYS A 214 -8.79 -14.66 -7.52
CA CYS A 214 -8.33 -13.49 -6.76
C CYS A 214 -8.35 -13.74 -5.25
N HIS A 215 -9.25 -14.58 -4.74
CA HIS A 215 -9.27 -14.93 -3.31
C HIS A 215 -7.99 -15.63 -2.83
N TYR A 216 -7.29 -16.35 -3.72
CA TYR A 216 -6.02 -17.01 -3.38
C TYR A 216 -4.85 -16.03 -3.22
N LEU A 217 -4.97 -14.79 -3.69
CA LEU A 217 -3.93 -13.79 -3.51
C LEU A 217 -3.78 -13.41 -2.04
N SER A 218 -4.88 -13.33 -1.27
CA SER A 218 -4.81 -12.98 0.15
C SER A 218 -4.83 -14.17 1.08
N CYS A 219 -5.33 -15.34 0.66
CA CYS A 219 -5.27 -16.53 1.50
C CYS A 219 -5.34 -17.82 0.67
N VAL A 220 -4.36 -18.70 0.87
CA VAL A 220 -4.39 -20.06 0.33
C VAL A 220 -4.70 -21.03 1.47
N PRO A 221 -5.81 -21.80 1.42
CA PRO A 221 -6.16 -22.74 2.46
C PRO A 221 -5.17 -23.92 2.47
N THR A 222 -4.76 -24.37 3.66
CA THR A 222 -3.83 -25.51 3.82
C THR A 222 -4.30 -26.43 4.94
N SER A 223 -3.67 -27.60 5.13
CA SER A 223 -3.97 -28.49 6.25
C SER A 223 -3.71 -27.87 7.64
N LYS A 224 -2.96 -26.76 7.70
CA LYS A 224 -2.60 -26.06 8.95
C LYS A 224 -3.47 -24.84 9.26
N TRP A 225 -4.19 -24.28 8.28
CA TRP A 225 -5.04 -23.09 8.47
C TRP A 225 -6.16 -22.98 7.43
N ASN A 226 -7.24 -22.30 7.80
CA ASN A 226 -8.35 -21.98 6.91
C ASN A 226 -8.42 -20.46 6.60
N CYS A 227 -9.14 -20.12 5.54
CA CYS A 227 -9.35 -18.74 5.09
C CYS A 227 -10.72 -18.18 5.49
N HIS A 228 -11.44 -18.89 6.37
CA HIS A 228 -12.74 -18.46 6.85
C HIS A 228 -12.56 -17.48 8.00
N THR A 229 -12.81 -16.20 7.70
CA THR A 229 -12.96 -15.14 8.69
C THR A 229 -14.36 -15.24 9.29
N GLU A 230 -14.50 -15.94 10.41
CA GLU A 230 -15.62 -15.62 11.30
C GLU A 230 -15.42 -14.19 11.76
N ALA A 231 -16.42 -13.33 11.53
CA ALA A 231 -16.40 -11.97 12.04
C ALA A 231 -16.18 -12.05 13.55
N ALA A 232 -14.98 -11.70 14.00
CA ALA A 232 -14.65 -11.57 15.41
C ALA A 232 -15.37 -10.34 15.96
N TYR A 233 -16.70 -10.44 16.07
CA TYR A 233 -17.40 -9.73 17.10
C TYR A 233 -16.75 -10.21 18.40
N CYS A 234 -16.09 -9.31 19.13
CA CYS A 234 -15.85 -9.54 20.54
C CYS A 234 -17.24 -9.70 21.18
N LEU A 235 -17.75 -10.93 21.19
CA LEU A 235 -18.83 -11.33 22.06
C LEU A 235 -18.25 -11.14 23.45
N VAL A 236 -18.58 -10.00 24.07
CA VAL A 236 -18.63 -9.93 25.51
C VAL A 236 -19.53 -11.08 25.92
N ARG A 237 -18.94 -12.17 26.43
CA ARG A 237 -19.68 -13.20 27.15
C ARG A 237 -20.26 -12.49 28.37
N ILE A 238 -21.43 -11.88 28.22
CA ILE A 238 -22.32 -11.68 29.33
C ILE A 238 -22.70 -13.11 29.74
N LEU A 239 -22.06 -13.61 30.79
CA LEU A 239 -22.44 -14.84 31.46
C LEU A 239 -23.97 -14.82 31.65
N PRO A 240 -24.75 -15.77 31.10
CA PRO A 240 -26.11 -15.93 31.56
C PRO A 240 -26.05 -16.43 33.01
N PRO A 241 -26.86 -15.90 33.94
CA PRO A 241 -27.07 -16.59 35.18
C PRO A 241 -27.71 -17.95 34.87
N HIS A 242 -27.24 -18.97 35.59
CA HIS A 242 -27.49 -20.41 35.50
C HIS A 242 -28.94 -20.90 35.23
N PRO A 243 -29.11 -22.20 34.90
CA PRO A 243 -30.08 -22.72 33.95
C PRO A 243 -31.41 -23.10 34.60
N ASN A 244 -32.49 -23.06 33.83
CA ASN A 244 -33.61 -23.96 34.03
C ASN A 244 -34.52 -24.00 32.80
N LYS A 245 -34.63 -25.20 32.20
CA LYS A 245 -35.80 -25.76 31.50
C LYS A 245 -36.20 -25.06 30.19
N LEU A 246 -36.72 -25.71 29.15
CA LEU A 246 -37.03 -27.08 28.75
C LEU A 246 -37.30 -26.95 27.24
N ILE A 247 -36.73 -27.87 26.44
CA ILE A 247 -37.37 -28.59 25.33
C ILE A 247 -38.56 -27.89 24.65
N TYR A 248 -38.44 -27.56 23.36
CA TYR A 248 -39.37 -28.02 22.31
C TYR A 248 -38.70 -27.95 20.93
N GLN A 249 -38.60 -29.11 20.31
CA GLN A 249 -38.15 -29.35 18.94
C GLN A 249 -39.41 -29.58 18.09
N ASN A 250 -39.44 -28.95 16.91
CA ASN A 250 -40.26 -29.24 15.72
C ASN A 250 -41.79 -29.04 15.77
N LEU A 251 -42.33 -28.27 14.81
CA LEU A 251 -42.91 -28.85 13.58
C LEU A 251 -43.32 -27.74 12.58
N LEU A 252 -42.78 -27.81 11.37
CA LEU A 252 -43.57 -27.62 10.14
C LEU A 252 -43.23 -28.82 9.25
N ILE A 253 -44.26 -29.65 9.06
CA ILE A 253 -44.40 -30.80 8.14
C ILE A 253 -43.66 -32.07 8.58
#